data_AF-A0A495SNI2-F1
#
_entry.id   AF-A0A495SNI2-F1
#
_cell.length_a   1.000
_cell.length_b   1.000
_cell.length_c   1.000
_cell.angle_alpha   90.00
_cell.angle_beta   90.00
_cell.angle_gamma   90.00
#
_symmetry.space_group_name_H-M   'P 1'
#
loop_
_entity.id
_entity.type
_entity.pdbx_description
1 polymer ?
#
loop_
_entity_poly.entity_id
_entity_poly.type
_entity_poly.pdbx_seq_one_letter_code
_entity_poly.pdbx_strand_id
1 'polypeptide(L)'
;MRKDQTNNFKFYQFLSDQGYSKETIRDSTGKAFCYNYQKEVAEKTWNAVTIFNNGTFTASSHSGKLEFQKQPLPQSKEEAEKILKIIEII
;
A
#
# COMPACT_ATOMS: atom_id res chain seq x y z
N MET A 1 -14.81 30.57 13.56
CA MET A 1 -13.57 29.97 13.02
C MET A 1 -13.63 28.47 13.27
N ARG A 2 -13.97 27.67 12.24
CA ARG A 2 -13.95 26.21 12.36
C ARG A 2 -12.49 25.77 12.18
N LYS A 3 -11.96 25.03 13.15
CA LYS A 3 -10.63 24.44 13.08
C LYS A 3 -10.61 23.45 11.92
N ASP A 4 -9.68 23.65 10.99
CA ASP A 4 -9.36 22.70 9.94
C ASP A 4 -9.01 21.35 10.58
N GLN A 5 -9.91 20.36 10.44
CA GLN A 5 -9.54 18.97 10.66
C GLN A 5 -8.61 18.58 9.51
N THR A 6 -7.30 18.71 9.74
CA THR A 6 -6.26 18.13 8.90
C THR A 6 -6.41 16.61 9.00
N ASN A 7 -7.28 16.06 8.16
CA ASN A 7 -7.49 14.62 8.05
C ASN A 7 -6.25 14.06 7.35
N ASN A 8 -5.18 13.85 8.11
CA ASN A 8 -3.87 13.48 7.61
C ASN A 8 -3.91 11.99 7.28
N PHE A 9 -4.53 11.65 6.14
CA PHE A 9 -4.72 10.28 5.69
C PHE A 9 -3.37 9.57 5.59
N LYS A 10 -3.26 8.40 6.23
CA LYS A 10 -2.02 7.61 6.28
C LYS A 10 -2.23 6.30 5.56
N PHE A 11 -1.73 6.20 4.33
CA PHE A 11 -1.94 5.01 3.49
C PHE A 11 -1.44 3.71 4.14
N TYR A 12 -0.29 3.73 4.83
CA TYR A 12 0.22 2.55 5.56
C TYR A 12 -0.70 2.09 6.70
N GLN A 13 -1.35 3.03 7.39
CA GLN A 13 -2.31 2.71 8.44
C GLN A 13 -3.55 2.10 7.80
N PHE A 14 -4.04 2.72 6.71
CA PHE A 14 -5.17 2.20 5.96
C PHE A 14 -4.93 0.75 5.48
N LEU A 15 -3.76 0.44 4.92
CA LEU A 15 -3.43 -0.95 4.53
C LEU A 15 -3.49 -1.92 5.73
N SER A 16 -2.94 -1.52 6.88
CA SER A 16 -2.98 -2.34 8.09
C SER A 16 -4.42 -2.57 8.56
N ASP A 17 -5.26 -1.53 8.52
CA ASP A 17 -6.69 -1.61 8.86
C ASP A 17 -7.48 -2.49 7.87
N GLN A 18 -6.99 -2.65 6.63
CA GLN A 18 -7.56 -3.53 5.60
C GLN A 18 -7.02 -4.97 5.66
N GLY A 19 -6.23 -5.31 6.68
CA GLY A 19 -5.72 -6.66 6.93
C GLY A 19 -4.41 -6.99 6.23
N TYR A 20 -3.69 -5.99 5.69
CA TYR A 20 -2.37 -6.22 5.13
C TYR A 20 -1.31 -6.42 6.22
N SER A 21 -0.48 -7.44 6.03
CA SER A 21 0.70 -7.68 6.87
C SER A 21 1.91 -6.92 6.34
N LYS A 22 2.57 -6.18 7.23
CA LYS A 22 3.74 -5.36 6.89
C LYS A 22 5.05 -6.14 7.08
N GLU A 23 5.89 -6.10 6.06
CA GLU A 23 7.28 -6.52 6.08
C GLU A 23 8.19 -5.30 5.81
N THR A 24 9.30 -5.19 6.53
CA THR A 24 10.29 -4.12 6.33
C THR A 24 11.49 -4.67 5.59
N ILE A 25 11.71 -4.18 4.38
CA ILE A 25 12.87 -4.55 3.56
C ILE A 25 13.97 -3.54 3.84
N ARG A 26 15.16 -4.02 4.21
CA ARG A 26 16.32 -3.20 4.53
C ARG A 26 17.37 -3.30 3.42
N ASP A 27 18.11 -2.22 3.21
CA ASP A 27 19.28 -2.22 2.34
C ASP A 27 20.52 -2.81 3.05
N SER A 28 21.65 -2.86 2.35
CA SER A 28 22.93 -3.35 2.88
C SER A 28 23.47 -2.53 4.06
N THR A 29 22.96 -1.32 4.30
CA THR A 29 23.32 -0.48 5.45
C THR A 29 22.45 -0.77 6.68
N GLY A 30 21.45 -1.64 6.54
CA GLY A 30 20.46 -1.92 7.58
C GLY A 30 19.33 -0.88 7.67
N LYS A 31 19.37 0.17 6.83
CA LYS A 31 18.30 1.16 6.74
C LYS A 31 17.11 0.56 6.01
N ALA A 32 15.89 0.88 6.45
CA ALA A 32 14.69 0.50 5.70
C ALA A 32 14.80 1.09 4.29
N PHE A 33 14.62 0.26 3.27
CA PHE A 33 14.59 0.64 1.85
C PHE A 33 13.14 0.87 1.40
N CYS A 34 12.27 -0.09 1.71
CA CYS A 34 10.84 -0.02 1.49
C CYS A 34 10.07 -0.88 2.49
N TYR A 35 8.76 -0.73 2.50
CA TYR A 35 7.83 -1.52 3.29
C TYR A 35 6.90 -2.27 2.35
N ASN A 36 6.91 -3.58 2.44
CA ASN A 36 6.05 -4.43 1.65
C ASN A 36 4.82 -4.82 2.47
N TYR A 37 3.63 -4.67 1.91
CA TYR A 37 2.35 -5.00 2.52
C TYR A 37 1.72 -6.11 1.70
N GLN A 38 1.41 -7.25 2.31
CA GLN A 38 0.82 -8.40 1.64
C GLN A 38 -0.48 -8.82 2.30
N LYS A 39 -1.41 -9.31 1.49
CA LYS A 39 -2.70 -9.84 1.95
C LYS A 39 -3.11 -11.05 1.12
N GLU A 40 -3.59 -12.08 1.79
CA GLU A 40 -4.25 -13.21 1.16
C GLU A 40 -5.68 -12.78 0.79
N VAL A 41 -5.97 -12.71 -0.51
CA VAL A 41 -7.26 -12.24 -1.04
C VAL A 41 -8.21 -13.41 -1.36
N ALA A 42 -7.65 -14.60 -1.58
CA ALA A 42 -8.34 -15.90 -1.61
C ALA A 42 -7.32 -17.00 -1.25
N GLU A 43 -7.76 -18.25 -1.05
CA GLU A 43 -6.88 -19.36 -0.68
C GLU A 43 -5.64 -19.41 -1.58
N LYS A 44 -4.45 -19.31 -0.99
CA LYS A 44 -3.14 -19.33 -1.66
C LYS A 44 -2.96 -18.23 -2.73
N THR A 45 -3.79 -17.20 -2.71
CA THR A 45 -3.80 -16.11 -3.67
C THR A 45 -3.50 -14.80 -2.96
N TRP A 46 -2.38 -14.18 -3.31
CA TRP A 46 -1.82 -13.03 -2.59
C TRP A 46 -1.66 -11.84 -3.51
N ASN A 47 -1.89 -10.64 -2.97
CA ASN A 47 -1.48 -9.39 -3.60
C ASN A 47 -0.42 -8.68 -2.76
N ALA A 48 0.18 -7.63 -3.32
CA ALA A 48 1.22 -6.88 -2.62
C ALA A 48 1.17 -5.39 -2.95
N VAL A 49 1.51 -4.58 -1.94
CA VAL A 49 1.72 -3.13 -2.05
C VAL A 49 3.06 -2.79 -1.41
N THR A 50 4.01 -2.33 -2.20
CA THR A 50 5.31 -1.86 -1.72
C THR A 50 5.32 -0.34 -1.63
N ILE A 51 5.58 0.21 -0.44
CA ILE A 51 5.75 1.64 -0.19
C ILE A 51 7.25 1.95 -0.05
N PHE A 52 7.73 2.87 -0.87
CA PHE A 52 9.12 3.32 -0.88
C PHE A 52 9.30 4.57 -0.01
N ASN A 53 10.51 4.74 0.52
CA ASN A 53 10.85 5.90 1.36
C ASN A 53 10.78 7.25 0.64
N ASN A 54 10.78 7.25 -0.69
CA ASN A 54 10.63 8.46 -1.50
C ASN A 54 9.17 8.94 -1.62
N GLY A 55 8.23 8.33 -0.89
CA GLY A 55 6.82 8.71 -0.92
C GLY A 55 6.05 8.19 -2.14
N THR A 56 6.57 7.15 -2.80
CA THR A 56 5.86 6.45 -3.88
C THR A 56 5.50 5.03 -3.48
N PHE A 57 4.60 4.40 -4.22
CA PHE A 57 4.23 3.00 -4.05
C PHE A 57 4.22 2.25 -5.38
N THR A 58 4.29 0.93 -5.29
CA THR A 58 4.04 -0.02 -6.38
C THR A 58 3.09 -1.08 -5.85
N ALA A 59 2.14 -1.51 -6.65
CA ALA A 59 1.19 -2.53 -6.23
C ALA A 59 0.95 -3.54 -7.35
N SER A 60 0.85 -4.81 -6.96
CA SER A 60 0.63 -5.93 -7.86
C SER A 60 -0.67 -6.65 -7.52
N SER A 61 -1.44 -7.02 -8.54
CA SER A 61 -2.55 -7.94 -8.38
C SER A 61 -2.03 -9.38 -8.20
N HIS A 62 -2.93 -10.29 -7.84
CA HIS A 62 -2.60 -11.71 -7.69
C HIS A 62 -2.10 -12.38 -8.98
N SER A 63 -2.41 -11.80 -10.14
CA SER A 63 -1.90 -12.26 -11.44
C SER A 63 -0.39 -12.03 -11.63
N GLY A 64 0.26 -11.31 -10.71
CA GLY A 64 1.65 -10.87 -10.82
C GLY A 64 1.82 -9.60 -11.66
N LYS A 65 0.74 -9.05 -12.24
CA LYS A 65 0.78 -7.78 -12.96
C LYS A 65 0.98 -6.61 -12.00
N LEU A 66 1.91 -5.73 -12.35
CA LEU A 66 2.09 -4.43 -11.69
C LEU A 66 1.00 -3.49 -12.17
N GLU A 67 -0.11 -3.42 -11.44
CA GLU A 67 -1.21 -2.50 -11.74
C GLU A 67 -0.82 -1.04 -11.49
N PHE A 68 0.09 -0.81 -10.54
CA PHE A 68 0.62 0.50 -10.22
C PHE A 68 2.13 0.44 -10.07
N GLN A 69 2.85 1.31 -10.78
CA GLN A 69 4.32 1.40 -10.72
C GLN A 69 4.76 2.80 -10.34
N LYS A 70 5.50 2.90 -9.22
CA LYS A 70 6.11 4.14 -8.68
C LYS A 70 5.16 5.35 -8.65
N GLN A 71 3.91 5.14 -8.27
CA GLN A 71 2.90 6.20 -8.17
C GLN A 71 3.02 6.95 -6.84
N PRO A 72 2.61 8.23 -6.76
CA PRO A 72 2.50 8.94 -5.47
C PRO A 72 1.56 8.22 -4.51
N LEU A 73 1.84 8.31 -3.20
CA LEU A 73 0.91 7.74 -2.21
C LEU A 73 -0.48 8.39 -2.30
N PRO A 74 -1.57 7.61 -2.18
CA PRO A 74 -2.92 8.17 -2.17
C PRO A 74 -3.09 9.13 -0.99
N GLN A 75 -3.80 10.23 -1.23
CA GLN A 75 -4.01 11.30 -0.25
C GLN A 75 -5.37 11.19 0.47
N SER A 76 -6.20 10.23 0.06
CA SER A 76 -7.52 10.01 0.61
C SER A 76 -7.86 8.53 0.73
N LYS A 77 -8.84 8.23 1.58
CA LYS A 77 -9.37 6.88 1.72
C LYS A 77 -10.00 6.40 0.42
N GLU A 78 -10.70 7.27 -0.30
CA GLU A 78 -11.36 6.97 -1.56
C GLU A 78 -10.36 6.57 -2.65
N GLU A 79 -9.21 7.25 -2.73
CA GLU A 79 -8.12 6.86 -3.65
C GLU A 79 -7.52 5.51 -3.27
N ALA A 80 -7.27 5.29 -1.98
CA ALA A 80 -6.71 4.04 -1.48
C ALA A 80 -7.65 2.84 -1.71
N GLU A 81 -8.95 3.03 -1.52
CA GLU A 81 -9.96 2.00 -1.82
C GLU A 81 -10.02 1.66 -3.30
N LYS A 82 -9.88 2.64 -4.20
CA LYS A 82 -9.81 2.39 -5.65
C LYS A 82 -8.60 1.53 -6.02
N ILE A 83 -7.46 1.79 -5.40
CA ILE A 83 -6.24 0.99 -5.59
C ILE A 83 -6.50 -0.46 -5.15
N LEU A 84 -7.02 -0.67 -3.93
CA LEU A 84 -7.32 -2.01 -3.43
C LEU A 84 -8.32 -2.75 -4.32
N LYS A 85 -9.40 -2.07 -4.74
CA LYS A 85 -10.39 -2.63 -5.66
C LYS A 85 -9.80 -3.11 -6.98
N ILE A 86 -8.67 -2.58 -7.43
CA ILE A 86 -8.01 -3.01 -8.68
C ILE A 86 -7.08 -4.21 -8.42
N ILE A 87 -6.32 -4.19 -7.33
CA ILE A 87 -5.33 -5.25 -7.04
C ILE A 87 -5.91 -6.46 -6.30
N GLU A 88 -7.13 -6.35 -5.77
CA GLU A 88 -7.89 -7.42 -5.12
C GLU A 88 -8.93 -8.06 -6.07
N ILE A 89 -9.05 -7.63 -7.33
CA ILE A 89 -9.90 -8.33 -8.32
C ILE A 89 -9.28 -9.71 -8.55
N ILE A 90 -10.10 -10.76 -8.40
CA ILE A 90 -9.75 -12.17 -8.62
C ILE A 90 -10.45 -12.66 -9.89
#